data_AF-A0A6G7BS06-F1
#
_entry.id   AF-A0A6G7BS06-F1
#
_cell.length_a   1.000
_cell.length_b   1.000
_cell.length_c   1.000
_cell.angle_alpha   90.00
_cell.angle_beta   90.00
_cell.angle_gamma   90.00
#
_symmetry.space_group_name_H-M   'P 1'
#
loop_
_entity.id
_entity.type
_entity.pdbx_description
1 polymer ?
#
loop_
_entity_poly.entity_id
_entity_poly.type
_entity_poly.pdbx_seq_one_letter_code
_entity_poly.pdbx_strand_id
1 'polypeptide(L)'
;MKKTILLFVLLCTAFFSRADQLHALTQAQAEKAVGYLKKETVVVLWCSCCDNETPKKITINEVFYKKYPDGTYYSVVLKGRDENGNEVEESVDLAYVFVKKGKKAKSLGKVLKFECDPCTKPFDWSA
;
A
#
# COMPACT_ATOMS: atom_id res chain seq x y z
N MET A 1 32.84 -4.86 24.63
CA MET A 1 31.78 -4.02 25.22
C MET A 1 31.30 -2.93 24.27
N LYS A 2 32.12 -1.93 23.87
CA LYS A 2 31.69 -0.87 22.93
C LYS A 2 31.14 -1.39 21.58
N LYS A 3 31.79 -2.39 20.98
CA LYS A 3 31.33 -3.02 19.72
C LYS A 3 30.04 -3.84 19.89
N THR A 4 29.81 -4.40 21.07
CA THR A 4 28.62 -5.20 21.40
C THR A 4 27.38 -4.32 21.60
N ILE A 5 27.57 -3.13 22.20
CA ILE A 5 26.51 -2.12 22.35
C ILE A 5 26.12 -1.58 20.98
N LEU A 6 27.10 -1.29 20.11
CA LEU A 6 26.82 -0.82 18.74
C LEU A 6 26.01 -1.85 17.94
N LEU A 7 26.33 -3.14 18.06
CA LEU A 7 25.58 -4.23 17.42
C LEU A 7 24.13 -4.30 17.94
N PHE A 8 23.93 -4.13 19.24
CA PHE A 8 22.59 -4.10 19.85
C PHE A 8 21.76 -2.91 19.36
N VAL A 9 22.37 -1.72 19.27
CA VAL A 9 21.71 -0.51 18.77
C VAL A 9 21.34 -0.68 17.29
N LEU A 10 22.18 -1.32 16.48
CA LEU A 10 21.90 -1.60 15.06
C LEU A 10 20.79 -2.64 14.87
N LEU A 11 20.61 -3.60 15.78
CA LEU A 11 19.53 -4.58 15.68
C LEU A 11 18.15 -3.96 15.98
N CYS A 12 18.11 -2.98 16.89
CA CYS A 12 16.86 -2.33 17.29
C CYS A 12 16.23 -1.46 16.18
N THR A 13 17.01 -0.96 15.21
CA THR A 13 16.47 -0.13 14.13
C THR A 13 15.72 -0.93 13.05
N ALA A 14 15.93 -2.24 12.97
CA ALA A 14 15.26 -3.11 12.00
C ALA A 14 13.75 -3.29 12.27
N PHE A 15 13.28 -3.03 13.49
CA PHE A 15 11.86 -3.15 13.84
C PHE A 15 11.00 -1.96 13.41
N PHE A 16 11.61 -0.84 13.01
CA PHE A 16 10.90 0.40 12.64
C PHE A 16 10.81 0.64 11.13
N SER A 17 11.31 -0.27 10.29
CA SER A 17 11.25 -0.10 8.84
C SER A 17 9.89 -0.55 8.29
N ARG A 18 9.23 0.33 7.53
CA ARG A 18 8.15 -0.06 6.64
C ARG A 18 8.75 -0.73 5.41
N ALA A 19 8.27 -1.92 5.06
CA ALA A 19 8.66 -2.54 3.80
C ALA A 19 7.83 -1.94 2.67
N ASP A 20 8.43 -1.07 1.85
CA ASP A 20 7.85 -0.61 0.60
C ASP A 20 8.00 -1.71 -0.47
N GLN A 21 7.03 -2.62 -0.52
CA GLN A 21 7.06 -3.77 -1.42
C GLN A 21 6.66 -3.40 -2.85
N LEU A 22 5.67 -2.52 -2.99
CA LEU A 22 5.12 -2.10 -4.29
C LEU A 22 4.77 -0.60 -4.27
N HIS A 23 5.61 0.22 -3.63
CA HIS A 23 5.50 1.68 -3.67
C HIS A 23 6.18 2.28 -4.91
N ALA A 24 7.39 1.82 -5.22
CA ALA A 24 8.12 2.16 -6.45
C ALA A 24 7.84 1.12 -7.53
N LEU A 25 7.24 1.56 -8.64
CA LEU A 25 6.72 0.70 -9.69
C LEU A 25 7.38 1.00 -11.04
N THR A 26 7.45 0.00 -11.90
CA THR A 26 7.63 0.25 -13.34
C THR A 26 6.41 1.00 -13.89
N GLN A 27 6.59 1.70 -15.01
CA GLN A 27 5.49 2.40 -15.67
C GLN A 27 4.31 1.48 -15.98
N ALA A 28 4.58 0.29 -16.54
CA ALA A 28 3.55 -0.68 -16.89
C ALA A 28 2.77 -1.18 -15.66
N GLN A 29 3.44 -1.37 -14.52
CA GLN A 29 2.77 -1.72 -13.27
C GLN A 29 1.88 -0.58 -12.77
N ALA A 30 2.37 0.67 -12.80
CA ALA A 30 1.62 1.84 -12.40
C ALA A 30 0.38 2.06 -13.29
N GLU A 31 0.53 1.98 -14.61
CA GLU A 31 -0.58 2.07 -15.57
C GLU A 31 -1.66 1.00 -15.32
N LYS A 32 -1.23 -0.25 -15.12
CA LYS A 32 -2.14 -1.36 -14.82
C LYS A 32 -2.86 -1.16 -13.49
N ALA A 33 -2.17 -0.69 -12.47
CA ALA A 33 -2.75 -0.42 -11.16
C ALA A 33 -3.76 0.74 -11.20
N VAL A 34 -3.42 1.86 -11.86
CA VAL A 34 -4.35 2.98 -12.04
C VAL A 34 -5.57 2.57 -12.86
N GLY A 35 -5.37 1.85 -13.98
CA GLY A 35 -6.48 1.38 -14.82
C GLY A 35 -7.42 0.40 -14.10
N TYR A 36 -6.89 -0.34 -13.12
CA TYR A 36 -7.70 -1.17 -12.25
C TYR A 36 -8.46 -0.32 -11.21
N LEU A 37 -7.75 0.52 -10.46
CA LEU A 37 -8.31 1.31 -9.35
C LEU A 37 -9.34 2.33 -9.80
N LYS A 38 -9.24 2.88 -11.02
CA LYS A 38 -10.27 3.77 -11.59
C LYS A 38 -11.66 3.12 -11.73
N LYS A 39 -11.76 1.79 -11.63
CA LYS A 39 -13.01 1.04 -11.69
C LYS A 39 -13.55 0.68 -10.31
N GLU A 40 -12.76 0.91 -9.26
CA GLU A 40 -13.12 0.61 -7.88
C GLU A 40 -13.66 1.88 -7.21
N THR A 41 -14.75 1.75 -6.46
CA THR A 41 -15.33 2.88 -5.71
C THR A 41 -14.69 3.02 -4.34
N VAL A 42 -14.26 1.91 -3.73
CA VAL A 42 -13.73 1.87 -2.37
C VAL A 42 -12.55 0.91 -2.30
N VAL A 43 -11.55 1.29 -1.54
CA VAL A 43 -10.42 0.42 -1.16
C VAL A 43 -10.19 0.45 0.33
N VAL A 44 -9.45 -0.53 0.84
CA VAL A 44 -8.91 -0.52 2.19
C VAL A 44 -7.40 -0.30 2.10
N LEU A 45 -6.88 0.71 2.78
CA LEU A 45 -5.45 0.92 2.95
C LEU A 45 -5.03 0.35 4.31
N TRP A 46 -4.07 -0.57 4.32
CA TRP A 46 -3.62 -1.19 5.57
C TRP A 46 -2.25 -1.87 5.45
N CYS A 47 -1.26 -1.40 6.21
CA CYS A 47 -0.07 -2.20 6.47
C CYS A 47 -0.30 -3.09 7.70
N SER A 48 -0.63 -4.37 7.48
CA SER A 48 -1.01 -5.29 8.57
C SER A 48 0.14 -5.72 9.49
N CYS A 49 1.39 -5.42 9.13
CA CYS A 49 2.58 -5.65 9.95
C CYS A 49 3.22 -4.36 10.47
N CYS A 50 2.62 -3.20 10.19
CA CYS A 50 3.10 -1.94 10.73
C CYS A 50 2.46 -1.69 12.10
N ASP A 51 3.25 -1.22 13.05
CA ASP A 51 2.79 -0.95 14.40
C ASP A 51 1.67 0.10 14.40
N ASN A 52 0.62 -0.17 15.17
CA ASN A 52 -0.51 0.73 15.42
C ASN A 52 -1.29 1.18 14.16
N GLU A 53 -1.15 0.47 13.03
CA GLU A 53 -1.97 0.75 11.85
C GLU A 53 -3.26 -0.07 11.83
N THR A 54 -4.39 0.65 11.76
CA THR A 54 -5.71 0.05 11.53
C THR A 54 -6.10 0.18 10.05
N PRO A 55 -6.94 -0.75 9.54
CA PRO A 55 -7.44 -0.64 8.18
C PRO A 55 -8.26 0.63 7.99
N LYS A 56 -8.00 1.37 6.91
CA LYS A 56 -8.75 2.59 6.56
C LYS A 56 -9.52 2.35 5.26
N LYS A 57 -10.85 2.46 5.29
CA LYS A 57 -11.64 2.48 4.05
C LYS A 57 -11.56 3.86 3.42
N ILE A 58 -11.20 3.90 2.14
CA ILE A 58 -11.13 5.12 1.34
C ILE A 58 -12.10 5.00 0.18
N THR A 59 -13.03 5.93 0.08
CA THR A 59 -13.84 6.14 -1.13
C THR A 59 -12.99 6.86 -2.15
N ILE A 60 -12.83 6.27 -3.34
CA ILE A 60 -11.96 6.79 -4.39
C ILE A 60 -12.65 7.92 -5.15
N ASN A 61 -11.97 9.05 -5.26
CA ASN A 61 -12.37 10.18 -6.10
C ASN A 61 -11.50 10.27 -7.35
N GLU A 62 -10.19 10.13 -7.21
CA GLU A 62 -9.23 10.23 -8.30
C GLU A 62 -8.06 9.27 -8.09
N VAL A 63 -7.56 8.66 -9.17
CA VAL A 63 -6.35 7.84 -9.14
C VAL A 63 -5.51 8.14 -10.36
N PHE A 64 -4.22 8.38 -10.14
CA PHE A 64 -3.23 8.62 -11.18
C PHE A 64 -1.87 8.09 -10.73
N TYR A 65 -0.86 8.15 -11.59
CA TYR A 65 0.52 7.85 -11.21
C TYR A 65 1.42 9.05 -11.45
N LYS A 66 2.43 9.21 -10.59
CA LYS A 66 3.47 10.24 -10.73
C LYS A 66 4.81 9.56 -10.99
N LYS A 67 5.63 10.17 -11.83
CA LYS A 67 7.01 9.76 -12.04
C LYS A 67 7.87 10.26 -10.87
N TYR A 68 8.80 9.44 -10.40
CA TYR A 68 9.79 9.87 -9.41
C TYR A 68 10.74 10.92 -10.02
N PRO A 69 11.37 11.79 -9.19
CA PRO A 69 12.31 12.80 -9.67
C PRO A 69 13.49 12.23 -10.46
N ASP A 70 13.90 11.00 -10.16
CA ASP A 70 14.97 10.28 -10.85
C ASP A 70 14.58 9.78 -12.25
N GLY A 71 13.29 9.85 -12.61
CA GLY A 71 12.77 9.42 -13.89
C GLY A 71 12.76 7.90 -14.12
N THR A 72 13.02 7.07 -13.11
CA THR A 72 13.10 5.61 -13.25
C THR A 72 11.83 4.91 -12.81
N TYR A 73 11.29 5.32 -11.66
CA TYR A 73 10.12 4.69 -11.05
C TYR A 73 8.88 5.57 -11.12
N TYR A 74 7.74 4.95 -10.82
CA TYR A 74 6.45 5.59 -10.73
C TYR A 74 5.78 5.19 -9.42
N SER A 75 5.00 6.10 -8.84
CA SER A 75 4.12 5.81 -7.72
C SER A 75 2.67 5.99 -8.14
N VAL A 76 1.78 5.18 -7.56
CA VAL A 76 0.34 5.38 -7.71
C VAL A 76 -0.14 6.29 -6.60
N VAL A 77 -0.87 7.33 -6.96
CA VAL A 77 -1.47 8.28 -6.03
C VAL A 77 -2.98 8.09 -6.06
N LEU A 78 -3.55 7.93 -4.87
CA LEU A 78 -4.98 7.81 -4.64
C LEU A 78 -5.45 9.06 -3.91
N LYS A 79 -6.49 9.69 -4.46
CA LYS A 79 -7.24 10.74 -3.80
C LYS A 79 -8.66 10.27 -3.50
N GLY A 80 -9.15 10.60 -2.33
CA GLY A 80 -10.44 10.12 -1.88
C GLY A 80 -10.89 10.73 -0.57
N ARG A 81 -11.85 10.07 0.06
CA ARG A 81 -12.33 10.41 1.40
C ARG A 81 -12.30 9.21 2.32
N ASP A 82 -11.87 9.42 3.55
CA ASP A 82 -11.94 8.43 4.62
C ASP A 82 -13.37 8.28 5.17
N GLU A 83 -13.56 7.37 6.13
CA GLU A 83 -14.86 7.11 6.76
C GLU A 83 -15.39 8.29 7.60
N ASN A 84 -14.53 9.24 7.97
CA ASN A 84 -14.92 10.47 8.66
C ASN A 84 -15.25 11.61 7.68
N GLY A 85 -15.09 11.39 6.37
CA GLY A 85 -15.31 12.38 5.33
C GLY A 85 -14.12 13.31 5.07
N ASN A 86 -12.96 13.08 5.71
CA ASN A 86 -11.75 13.86 5.47
C ASN A 86 -11.17 13.52 4.10
N GLU A 87 -10.63 14.51 3.42
CA GLU A 87 -9.91 14.30 2.17
C GLU A 87 -8.56 13.63 2.41
N VAL A 88 -8.25 12.65 1.58
CA VAL A 88 -7.01 11.87 1.62
C VAL A 88 -6.36 11.96 0.25
N GLU A 89 -5.08 12.33 0.19
CA GLU A 89 -4.22 12.21 -0.98
C GLU A 89 -2.95 11.48 -0.55
N GLU A 90 -2.79 10.21 -0.98
CA GLU A 90 -1.66 9.39 -0.56
C GLU A 90 -1.04 8.63 -1.75
N SER A 91 0.29 8.59 -1.77
CA SER A 91 1.04 7.65 -2.60
C SER A 91 0.95 6.27 -1.95
N VAL A 92 0.44 5.27 -2.66
CA VAL A 92 0.10 3.97 -2.07
C VAL A 92 1.08 2.87 -2.45
N ASP A 93 1.38 1.99 -1.48
CA ASP A 93 2.01 0.70 -1.74
C ASP A 93 0.95 -0.33 -2.14
N LEU A 94 1.04 -0.89 -3.35
CA LEU A 94 0.02 -1.83 -3.85
C LEU A 94 -0.05 -3.15 -3.07
N ALA A 95 0.96 -3.49 -2.26
CA ALA A 95 0.88 -4.62 -1.35
C ALA A 95 -0.12 -4.36 -0.20
N TYR A 96 -0.29 -3.10 0.19
CA TYR A 96 -1.14 -2.64 1.30
C TYR A 96 -2.47 -2.01 0.86
N VAL A 97 -2.74 -1.97 -0.44
CA VAL A 97 -4.05 -1.63 -0.99
C VAL A 97 -4.87 -2.91 -1.13
N PHE A 98 -6.03 -2.98 -0.49
CA PHE A 98 -6.95 -4.11 -0.58
C PHE A 98 -8.22 -3.73 -1.32
N VAL A 99 -8.59 -4.57 -2.29
CA VAL A 99 -9.78 -4.40 -3.13
C VAL A 99 -10.77 -5.52 -2.88
N LYS A 100 -12.06 -5.25 -3.12
CA LYS A 100 -13.12 -6.24 -2.96
C LYS A 100 -13.06 -7.28 -4.06
N LYS A 101 -12.92 -8.56 -3.68
CA LYS A 101 -13.03 -9.71 -4.58
C LYS A 101 -14.02 -10.72 -4.00
N GLY A 102 -15.26 -10.62 -4.46
CA GLY A 102 -16.38 -11.37 -3.89
C GLY A 102 -16.67 -10.89 -2.47
N LYS A 103 -16.60 -11.80 -1.50
CA LYS A 103 -16.80 -11.52 -0.07
C LYS A 103 -15.49 -11.18 0.68
N LYS A 104 -14.34 -11.20 0.01
CA LYS A 104 -13.03 -11.01 0.63
C LYS A 104 -12.34 -9.74 0.15
N ALA A 105 -11.56 -9.13 1.02
CA ALA A 105 -10.54 -8.14 0.69
C ALA A 105 -9.27 -8.88 0.24
N LYS A 106 -8.72 -8.50 -0.91
CA LYS A 106 -7.45 -9.06 -1.44
C LYS A 106 -6.48 -7.93 -1.78
N SER A 107 -5.21 -8.12 -1.46
CA SER A 107 -4.14 -7.19 -1.83
C SER A 107 -4.11 -6.98 -3.35
N LEU A 108 -4.05 -5.73 -3.77
CA LEU A 108 -4.08 -5.33 -5.16
C LEU A 108 -2.87 -5.85 -5.92
N GLY A 109 -1.68 -5.81 -5.31
CA GLY A 109 -0.46 -6.42 -5.90
C GLY A 109 -0.70 -7.88 -6.29
N LYS A 110 -1.29 -8.69 -5.40
CA LYS A 110 -1.63 -10.09 -5.68
C LYS A 110 -2.73 -10.22 -6.74
N VAL A 111 -3.76 -9.37 -6.72
CA VAL A 111 -4.81 -9.36 -7.75
C VAL A 111 -4.24 -9.07 -9.14
N LEU A 112 -3.26 -8.16 -9.23
CA LEU A 112 -2.59 -7.80 -10.47
C LEU A 112 -1.46 -8.77 -10.87
N LYS A 113 -1.19 -9.79 -10.03
CA LYS A 113 -0.13 -10.78 -10.19
C LYS A 113 1.27 -10.17 -10.15
N PHE A 114 1.47 -9.13 -9.35
CA PHE A 114 2.80 -8.60 -9.06
C PHE A 114 3.46 -9.41 -7.95
N GLU A 115 4.79 -9.44 -7.94
CA GLU A 115 5.54 -10.01 -6.83
C GLU A 115 5.44 -9.08 -5.63
N CYS A 116 4.86 -9.59 -4.55
CA CYS A 116 4.79 -8.96 -3.23
C CYS A 116 4.51 -10.03 -2.19
N ASP A 117 4.66 -9.71 -0.92
CA ASP A 117 4.27 -10.59 0.19
C ASP A 117 3.53 -9.78 1.26
N PRO A 118 2.23 -9.46 1.03
CA PRO A 118 1.44 -8.73 2.00
C PRO A 118 1.44 -9.48 3.33
N CYS A 119 1.71 -8.77 4.42
CA CYS A 119 1.77 -9.34 5.77
C CYS A 119 0.43 -9.86 6.33
N THR A 120 -0.58 -10.08 5.48
CA THR A 120 -1.87 -10.63 5.87
C THR A 120 -2.47 -11.46 4.74
N LYS A 121 -3.25 -12.46 5.13
CA LYS A 121 -4.05 -13.27 4.20
C LYS A 121 -5.31 -12.48 3.80
N PRO A 122 -5.98 -12.84 2.69
CA PRO A 122 -7.29 -12.28 2.37
C PRO A 122 -8.25 -12.39 3.56
N PHE A 123 -8.89 -11.28 3.91
CA PHE A 123 -9.82 -11.17 5.04
C PHE A 123 -11.24 -10.86 4.53
N ASP A 124 -12.24 -10.97 5.40
CA ASP A 124 -13.62 -10.65 5.01
C ASP A 124 -13.78 -9.16 4.70
N TRP A 125 -14.43 -8.88 3.57
CA TRP A 125 -14.78 -7.51 3.22
C TRP A 125 -15.93 -7.08 4.12
N SER A 126 -15.63 -6.38 5.21
CA SER A 126 -16.64 -5.72 6.01
C SER A 126 -17.29 -4.64 5.15
N ALA A 127 -18.60 -4.77 4.92
CA ALA A 127 -19.41 -3.75 4.25
C ALA A 127 -19.21 -2.41 4.96
#